data_AF-A0A7S0JLR8-F1
#
_entry.id   AF-A0A7S0JLR8-F1
#
_cell.length_a   1.000
_cell.length_b   1.000
_cell.length_c   1.000
_cell.angle_alpha   90.00
_cell.angle_beta   90.00
_cell.angle_gamma   90.00
#
_symmetry.space_group_name_H-M   'P 1'
#
loop_
_entity.id
_entity.type
_entity.pdbx_description
1 polymer ?
#
loop_
_entity_poly.entity_id
_entity_poly.type
_entity_poly.pdbx_seq_one_letter_code
_entity_poly.pdbx_strand_id
1 'polypeptide(L)'
;ASKASAIGEAKARQWAATAAEAAEAAEAAVAAELQAIWWIKALRDDPLRLVRALRFSAALRFNIHPSFWRAVPFAVEALATKVSGSRKLYELRKIAAAGRPALLDFFELAFTRLPRFGQEDVAFGDALFGGPANTDSRRISVTVGFDARNMRAAAASLPPSMSADASVGALLA
;
A
#
# COMPACT_ATOMS: atom_id res chain seq x y z
N ALA A 1 33.89 -17.62 45.94
CA ALA A 1 33.17 -18.10 44.74
C ALA A 1 34.19 -18.32 43.61
N SER A 2 34.19 -19.47 42.94
CA SER A 2 35.20 -19.77 41.91
C SER A 2 34.87 -19.07 40.59
N LYS A 3 35.90 -18.79 39.78
CA LYS A 3 35.78 -18.21 38.44
C LYS A 3 34.82 -19.00 37.52
N ALA A 4 34.70 -20.31 37.75
CA ALA A 4 33.77 -21.18 37.03
C ALA A 4 32.28 -20.92 37.38
N SER A 5 31.97 -20.57 38.64
CA SER A 5 30.61 -20.19 39.07
C SER A 5 30.16 -18.90 38.39
N ALA A 6 31.05 -17.89 38.34
CA ALA A 6 30.75 -16.60 37.72
C ALA A 6 30.53 -16.72 36.20
N ILE A 7 31.28 -17.59 35.51
CA ILE A 7 31.09 -17.87 34.07
C ILE A 7 29.76 -18.61 33.83
N GLY A 8 29.41 -19.56 34.70
CA GLY A 8 28.12 -20.27 34.62
C GLY A 8 26.92 -19.34 34.79
N GLU A 9 26.97 -18.44 35.78
CA GLU A 9 25.93 -17.45 36.02
C GLU A 9 25.80 -16.44 34.88
N ALA A 10 26.92 -15.97 34.31
CA ALA A 10 26.92 -15.07 33.17
C ALA A 10 26.30 -15.73 31.92
N LYS A 11 26.65 -16.99 31.65
CA LYS A 11 26.09 -17.76 30.52
C LYS A 11 24.60 -18.04 30.70
N ALA A 12 24.16 -18.33 31.92
CA ALA A 12 22.74 -18.54 32.24
C ALA A 12 21.91 -17.25 32.04
N ARG A 13 22.44 -16.09 32.47
CA ARG A 13 21.79 -14.79 32.23
C ARG A 13 21.71 -14.44 30.74
N GLN A 14 22.79 -14.70 30.00
CA GLN A 14 22.81 -14.48 28.54
C GLN A 14 21.77 -15.36 27.84
N TRP A 15 21.68 -16.64 28.19
CA TRP A 15 20.65 -17.54 27.65
C TRP A 15 19.24 -17.04 27.96
N ALA A 16 18.98 -16.66 29.22
CA ALA A 16 17.67 -16.16 29.63
C ALA A 16 17.27 -14.89 28.86
N ALA A 17 18.21 -13.97 28.63
CA ALA A 17 17.97 -12.77 27.82
C ALA A 17 17.62 -13.14 26.36
N THR A 18 18.38 -14.04 25.73
CA THR A 18 18.08 -14.48 24.35
C THR A 18 16.73 -15.20 24.24
N ALA A 19 16.34 -15.96 25.27
CA ALA A 19 15.04 -16.63 25.28
C ALA A 19 13.88 -15.63 25.44
N ALA A 20 14.06 -14.57 26.23
CA ALA A 20 13.07 -13.51 26.39
C ALA A 20 12.89 -12.71 25.09
N GLU A 21 13.99 -12.33 24.43
CA GLU A 21 13.96 -11.66 23.12
C GLU A 21 13.26 -12.52 22.05
N ALA A 22 13.52 -13.83 22.03
CA ALA A 22 12.87 -14.75 21.11
C ALA A 22 11.35 -14.86 21.38
N ALA A 23 10.94 -14.88 22.65
CA ALA A 23 9.53 -14.91 23.04
C ALA A 23 8.81 -13.61 22.63
N GLU A 24 9.42 -12.45 22.89
CA GLU A 24 8.88 -11.15 22.48
C GLU A 24 8.77 -11.04 20.95
N ALA A 25 9.79 -11.50 20.22
CA ALA A 25 9.74 -11.54 18.76
C ALA A 25 8.63 -12.46 18.22
N ALA A 26 8.41 -13.61 18.87
CA ALA A 26 7.33 -14.53 18.51
C ALA A 26 5.95 -13.91 18.76
N GLU A 27 5.76 -13.25 19.91
CA GLU A 27 4.51 -12.54 20.22
C GLU A 27 4.25 -11.39 19.24
N ALA A 28 5.27 -10.60 18.92
CA ALA A 28 5.20 -9.55 17.92
C ALA A 28 4.85 -10.09 16.52
N ALA A 29 5.37 -11.26 16.15
CA ALA A 29 5.05 -11.92 14.88
C ALA A 29 3.57 -12.34 14.82
N VAL A 30 3.05 -12.94 15.89
CA VAL A 30 1.63 -13.31 16.01
C VAL A 30 0.73 -12.07 15.96
N ALA A 31 1.08 -11.00 16.69
CA ALA A 31 0.34 -9.75 16.66
C ALA A 31 0.33 -9.14 15.24
N ALA A 32 1.46 -9.18 14.55
CA ALA A 32 1.57 -8.69 13.17
C ALA A 32 0.71 -9.53 12.21
N GLU A 33 0.59 -10.85 12.39
CA GLU A 33 -0.27 -11.72 11.61
C GLU A 33 -1.75 -11.43 11.86
N LEU A 34 -2.16 -11.33 13.12
CA LEU A 34 -3.53 -10.97 13.49
C LEU A 34 -3.94 -9.60 12.92
N GLN A 35 -3.01 -8.63 12.93
CA GLN A 35 -3.25 -7.33 12.31
C GLN A 35 -3.43 -7.43 10.79
N ALA A 36 -2.67 -8.29 10.11
CA ALA A 36 -2.85 -8.53 8.68
C ALA A 36 -4.21 -9.19 8.38
N ILE A 37 -4.63 -10.19 9.16
CA ILE A 37 -5.95 -10.82 9.05
C ILE A 37 -7.07 -9.79 9.25
N TRP A 38 -6.93 -8.92 10.24
CA TRP A 38 -7.88 -7.83 10.47
C TRP A 38 -7.96 -6.89 9.26
N TRP A 39 -6.82 -6.51 8.69
CA TRP A 39 -6.79 -5.69 7.48
C TRP A 39 -7.46 -6.39 6.30
N ILE A 40 -7.24 -7.70 6.10
CA ILE A 40 -7.91 -8.48 5.04
C ILE A 40 -9.43 -8.35 5.19
N LYS A 41 -9.96 -8.55 6.41
CA LYS A 41 -11.38 -8.36 6.67
C LYS A 41 -11.84 -6.94 6.36
N ALA A 42 -11.15 -5.94 6.93
CA ALA A 42 -11.53 -4.53 6.78
C ALA A 42 -11.54 -4.08 5.31
N LEU A 43 -10.58 -4.53 4.50
CA LEU A 43 -10.48 -4.22 3.08
C LEU A 43 -11.47 -5.02 2.23
N ARG A 44 -11.83 -6.24 2.62
CA ARG A 44 -12.87 -7.02 1.90
C ARG A 44 -14.28 -6.47 2.13
N ASP A 45 -14.54 -5.95 3.34
CA ASP A 45 -15.83 -5.36 3.72
C ASP A 45 -16.05 -4.01 3.01
N ASP A 46 -15.01 -3.16 2.89
CA ASP A 46 -15.04 -1.92 2.10
C ASP A 46 -13.74 -1.72 1.32
N PRO A 47 -13.66 -2.21 0.06
CA PRO A 47 -12.44 -2.16 -0.73
C PRO A 47 -11.96 -0.74 -1.06
N LEU A 48 -12.84 0.27 -0.99
CA LEU A 48 -12.44 1.66 -1.18
C LEU A 48 -11.50 2.15 -0.07
N ARG A 49 -11.45 1.48 1.08
CA ARG A 49 -10.48 1.76 2.15
C ARG A 49 -9.03 1.63 1.68
N LEU A 50 -8.76 0.77 0.70
CA LEU A 50 -7.44 0.66 0.10
C LEU A 50 -7.05 1.99 -0.55
N VAL A 51 -7.89 2.51 -1.44
CA VAL A 51 -7.68 3.81 -2.12
C VAL A 51 -7.55 4.95 -1.10
N ARG A 52 -8.41 4.94 -0.06
CA ARG A 52 -8.40 5.96 0.99
C ARG A 52 -7.11 5.92 1.81
N ALA A 53 -6.60 4.74 2.16
CA ALA A 53 -5.34 4.60 2.90
C ALA A 53 -4.17 5.18 2.11
N LEU A 54 -4.07 4.87 0.81
CA LEU A 54 -3.05 5.45 -0.07
C LEU A 54 -3.20 6.96 -0.17
N ARG A 55 -4.43 7.47 -0.38
CA ARG A 55 -4.70 8.91 -0.41
C ARG A 55 -4.24 9.60 0.86
N PHE A 56 -4.57 9.06 2.03
CA PHE A 56 -4.20 9.68 3.29
C PHE A 56 -2.68 9.61 3.52
N SER A 57 -2.04 8.49 3.20
CA SER A 57 -0.58 8.35 3.29
C SER A 57 0.13 9.40 2.42
N ALA A 58 -0.31 9.56 1.16
CA ALA A 58 0.28 10.53 0.25
C ALA A 58 -0.01 12.00 0.65
N ALA A 59 -1.24 12.30 1.08
CA ALA A 59 -1.63 13.65 1.48
C ALA A 59 -1.00 14.10 2.81
N LEU A 60 -0.89 13.18 3.79
CA LEU A 60 -0.44 13.47 5.15
C LEU A 60 1.00 13.03 5.43
N ARG A 61 1.66 12.38 4.46
CA ARG A 61 3.06 11.92 4.53
C ARG A 61 3.36 11.00 5.71
N PHE A 62 2.49 10.03 5.96
CA PHE A 62 2.77 8.93 6.89
C PHE A 62 3.03 7.62 6.15
N ASN A 63 3.79 6.73 6.79
CA ASN A 63 4.05 5.39 6.28
C ASN A 63 2.91 4.45 6.64
N ILE A 64 2.45 3.68 5.67
CA ILE A 64 1.44 2.64 5.89
C ILE A 64 2.11 1.42 6.53
N HIS A 65 1.50 0.89 7.59
CA HIS A 65 2.03 -0.25 8.33
C HIS A 65 2.21 -1.51 7.45
N PRO A 66 3.30 -2.30 7.60
CA PRO A 66 3.56 -3.49 6.77
C PRO A 66 2.44 -4.54 6.72
N SER A 67 1.64 -4.67 7.79
CA SER A 67 0.48 -5.57 7.81
C SER A 67 -0.59 -5.22 6.77
N PHE A 68 -0.75 -3.93 6.44
CA PHE A 68 -1.69 -3.48 5.41
C PHE A 68 -1.26 -3.98 4.04
N TRP A 69 0.03 -3.84 3.70
CA TRP A 69 0.57 -4.28 2.41
C TRP A 69 0.44 -5.80 2.21
N ARG A 70 0.62 -6.58 3.29
CA ARG A 70 0.34 -8.04 3.28
C ARG A 70 -1.13 -8.35 3.00
N ALA A 71 -2.06 -7.47 3.37
CA ALA A 71 -3.49 -7.66 3.16
C ALA A 71 -3.98 -7.24 1.77
N VAL A 72 -3.27 -6.33 1.10
CA VAL A 72 -3.67 -5.76 -0.20
C VAL A 72 -4.01 -6.83 -1.24
N PRO A 73 -3.19 -7.87 -1.49
CA PRO A 73 -3.47 -8.88 -2.52
C PRO A 73 -4.84 -9.55 -2.40
N PHE A 74 -5.41 -9.63 -1.18
CA PHE A 74 -6.71 -10.24 -0.90
C PHE A 74 -7.91 -9.30 -1.16
N ALA A 75 -7.65 -8.01 -1.42
CA ALA A 75 -8.68 -6.99 -1.62
C ALA A 75 -8.69 -6.39 -3.03
N VAL A 76 -7.63 -6.58 -3.82
CA VAL A 76 -7.50 -6.02 -5.18
C VAL A 76 -8.68 -6.41 -6.08
N GLU A 77 -9.05 -7.69 -6.09
CA GLU A 77 -10.18 -8.15 -6.91
C GLU A 77 -11.52 -7.55 -6.44
N ALA A 78 -11.73 -7.46 -5.13
CA ALA A 78 -12.93 -6.85 -4.57
C ALA A 78 -13.02 -5.36 -4.90
N LEU A 79 -11.90 -4.65 -4.95
CA LEU A 79 -11.86 -3.27 -5.42
C LEU A 79 -12.21 -3.16 -6.90
N ALA A 80 -11.65 -4.03 -7.75
CA ALA A 80 -11.91 -4.02 -9.18
C ALA A 80 -13.41 -4.23 -9.46
N THR A 81 -14.02 -5.18 -8.77
CA THR A 81 -15.37 -5.69 -9.08
C THR A 81 -16.49 -5.01 -8.29
N LYS A 82 -16.27 -4.60 -7.03
CA LYS A 82 -17.33 -4.08 -6.14
C LYS A 82 -17.37 -2.55 -6.05
N VAL A 83 -16.29 -1.86 -6.40
CA VAL A 83 -16.22 -0.40 -6.27
C VAL A 83 -16.39 0.25 -7.63
N SER A 84 -17.40 1.11 -7.76
CA SER A 84 -17.66 1.85 -9.00
C SER A 84 -16.50 2.78 -9.36
N GLY A 85 -16.26 2.97 -10.67
CA GLY A 85 -15.26 3.93 -11.16
C GLY A 85 -15.49 5.35 -10.65
N SER A 86 -16.76 5.77 -10.48
CA SER A 86 -17.10 7.09 -9.93
C SER A 86 -16.60 7.30 -8.50
N ARG A 87 -16.68 6.27 -7.63
CA ARG A 87 -16.16 6.33 -6.26
C ARG A 87 -14.64 6.38 -6.24
N LYS A 88 -13.96 5.64 -7.14
CA LYS A 88 -12.49 5.69 -7.30
C LYS A 88 -12.05 7.08 -7.78
N LEU A 89 -12.72 7.62 -8.81
CA LEU A 89 -12.45 8.96 -9.33
C LEU A 89 -12.66 10.06 -8.29
N TYR A 90 -13.66 9.93 -7.43
CA TYR A 90 -13.88 10.89 -6.35
C TYR A 90 -12.69 10.94 -5.38
N GLU A 91 -12.08 9.80 -5.05
CA GLU A 91 -10.87 9.79 -4.22
C GLU A 91 -9.64 10.33 -4.98
N LEU A 92 -9.52 10.08 -6.29
CA LEU A 92 -8.47 10.67 -7.14
C LEU A 92 -8.56 12.20 -7.17
N ARG A 93 -9.77 12.75 -7.28
CA ARG A 93 -10.00 14.20 -7.24
C ARG A 93 -9.58 14.81 -5.90
N LYS A 94 -9.85 14.12 -4.79
CA LYS A 94 -9.44 14.58 -3.46
C LYS A 94 -7.93 14.63 -3.30
N ILE A 95 -7.19 13.65 -3.82
CA ILE A 95 -5.72 13.68 -3.74
C ILE A 95 -5.14 14.72 -4.70
N ALA A 96 -5.72 14.89 -5.89
CA ALA A 96 -5.31 15.96 -6.80
C ALA A 96 -5.53 17.35 -6.20
N ALA A 97 -6.62 17.55 -5.44
CA ALA A 97 -6.87 18.78 -4.70
C ALA A 97 -5.85 19.03 -3.55
N ALA A 98 -5.17 17.99 -3.05
CA ALA A 98 -4.07 18.13 -2.10
C ALA A 98 -2.75 18.58 -2.76
N GLY A 99 -2.71 18.64 -4.09
CA GLY A 99 -1.58 19.12 -4.88
C GLY A 99 -0.88 18.02 -5.67
N ARG A 100 -0.16 18.44 -6.73
CA ARG A 100 0.55 17.53 -7.63
C ARG A 100 1.56 16.61 -6.92
N PRO A 101 2.38 17.06 -5.94
CA PRO A 101 3.29 16.17 -5.24
C PRO A 101 2.57 14.99 -4.57
N ALA A 102 1.46 15.26 -3.88
CA ALA A 102 0.68 14.22 -3.21
C ALA A 102 0.01 13.26 -4.21
N LEU A 103 -0.41 13.76 -5.38
CA LEU A 103 -0.94 12.93 -6.45
C LEU A 103 0.12 11.99 -7.05
N LEU A 104 1.37 12.45 -7.20
CA LEU A 104 2.49 11.61 -7.67
C LEU A 104 2.84 10.53 -6.63
N ASP A 105 2.94 10.90 -5.36
CA ASP A 105 3.22 9.96 -4.26
C ASP A 105 2.11 8.89 -4.16
N PHE A 106 0.85 9.28 -4.38
CA PHE A 106 -0.27 8.35 -4.46
C PHE A 106 -0.11 7.33 -5.60
N PHE A 107 0.26 7.79 -6.81
CA PHE A 107 0.47 6.88 -7.93
C PHE A 107 1.64 5.93 -7.66
N GLU A 108 2.73 6.40 -7.07
CA GLU A 108 3.85 5.55 -6.68
C GLU A 108 3.45 4.43 -5.74
N LEU A 109 2.66 4.76 -4.72
CA LEU A 109 2.09 3.76 -3.83
C LEU A 109 1.13 2.80 -4.56
N ALA A 110 0.29 3.33 -5.45
CA ALA A 110 -0.70 2.54 -6.18
C ALA A 110 -0.07 1.51 -7.14
N PHE A 111 1.08 1.85 -7.73
CA PHE A 111 1.77 0.98 -8.67
C PHE A 111 2.96 0.24 -8.07
N THR A 112 3.16 0.32 -6.74
CA THR A 112 4.12 -0.52 -6.04
C THR A 112 3.78 -1.99 -6.28
N ARG A 113 4.74 -2.75 -6.79
CA ARG A 113 4.59 -4.19 -6.99
C ARG A 113 4.55 -4.88 -5.64
N LEU A 114 3.52 -5.69 -5.42
CA LEU A 114 3.39 -6.48 -4.20
C LEU A 114 3.57 -7.96 -4.53
N PRO A 115 4.44 -8.67 -3.79
CA PRO A 115 4.59 -10.09 -3.97
C PRO A 115 3.27 -10.77 -3.62
N ARG A 116 2.65 -11.43 -4.60
CA ARG A 116 1.53 -12.34 -4.34
C ARG A 116 2.13 -13.68 -3.96
N PHE A 117 1.74 -14.24 -2.81
CA PHE A 117 2.23 -15.53 -2.34
C PHE A 117 2.15 -16.61 -3.46
N GLY A 118 3.31 -16.96 -4.04
CA GLY A 118 3.44 -18.01 -5.05
C GLY A 118 2.89 -17.72 -6.45
N GLN A 119 2.61 -16.46 -6.81
CA GLN A 119 2.07 -16.06 -8.12
C GLN A 119 2.73 -14.77 -8.64
N GLU A 120 2.43 -14.38 -9.87
CA GLU A 120 2.88 -13.10 -10.45
C GLU A 120 2.50 -11.91 -9.55
N ASP A 121 3.38 -10.90 -9.53
CA ASP A 121 3.20 -9.66 -8.76
C ASP A 121 1.84 -9.02 -9.07
N VAL A 122 1.14 -8.57 -8.03
CA VAL A 122 -0.11 -7.82 -8.20
C VAL A 122 0.18 -6.35 -8.08
N ALA A 123 -0.12 -5.59 -9.14
CA ALA A 123 -0.21 -4.14 -9.08
C ALA A 123 -1.67 -3.74 -8.76
N PHE A 124 -1.88 -3.01 -7.66
CA PHE A 124 -3.21 -2.46 -7.34
C PHE A 124 -3.69 -1.45 -8.40
N GLY A 125 -2.78 -0.77 -9.09
CA GLY A 125 -3.10 0.16 -10.17
C GLY A 125 -4.09 -0.40 -11.20
N ASP A 126 -3.95 -1.67 -11.58
CA ASP A 126 -4.87 -2.29 -12.54
C ASP A 126 -6.29 -2.45 -11.98
N ALA A 127 -6.47 -2.63 -10.67
CA ALA A 127 -7.80 -2.61 -10.04
C ALA A 127 -8.33 -1.19 -9.79
N LEU A 128 -7.44 -0.20 -9.69
CA LEU A 128 -7.81 1.20 -9.56
C LEU A 128 -8.35 1.76 -10.89
N PHE A 129 -7.73 1.39 -12.01
CA PHE A 129 -8.01 1.93 -13.35
C PHE A 129 -8.74 0.94 -14.29
N GLY A 130 -8.68 -0.35 -13.99
CA GLY A 130 -9.48 -1.41 -14.62
C GLY A 130 -10.83 -1.55 -13.93
N GLY A 131 -11.90 -1.13 -14.62
CA GLY A 131 -13.27 -1.44 -14.22
C GLY A 131 -13.57 -2.95 -14.34
N PRO A 132 -14.76 -3.40 -13.87
CA PRO A 132 -15.21 -4.77 -14.08
C PRO A 132 -15.23 -5.08 -15.60
N ALA A 133 -14.67 -6.24 -15.97
CA ALA A 133 -14.46 -6.65 -17.36
C ALA A 133 -15.74 -6.71 -18.23
N ASN A 134 -16.92 -6.67 -17.62
CA ASN A 134 -18.22 -6.90 -18.28
C ASN A 134 -19.07 -5.66 -18.53
N THR A 135 -18.53 -4.46 -18.34
CA THR A 135 -19.25 -3.23 -18.71
C THR A 135 -18.34 -2.35 -19.56
N ASP A 136 -18.90 -1.77 -20.62
CA ASP A 136 -18.35 -0.81 -21.59
C ASP A 136 -17.69 0.46 -21.00
N SER A 137 -17.36 0.45 -19.70
CA SER A 137 -16.69 1.54 -19.01
C SER A 137 -15.21 1.53 -19.38
N ARG A 138 -14.85 2.43 -20.30
CA ARG A 138 -13.52 2.99 -20.58
C ARG A 138 -12.49 2.60 -19.52
N ARG A 139 -11.72 1.53 -19.80
CA ARG A 139 -10.51 1.18 -19.05
C ARG A 139 -9.55 2.37 -19.15
N ILE A 140 -9.07 2.88 -18.02
CA ILE A 140 -8.09 3.99 -18.00
C ILE A 140 -6.69 3.41 -18.20
N SER A 141 -6.47 2.67 -19.29
CA SER A 141 -5.23 1.92 -19.58
C SER A 141 -5.02 0.65 -18.73
N VAL A 142 -4.38 -0.36 -19.32
CA VAL A 142 -3.79 -1.50 -18.62
C VAL A 142 -2.35 -1.08 -18.31
N THR A 143 -1.96 -1.06 -17.05
CA THR A 143 -0.69 -0.47 -16.66
C THR A 143 0.45 -1.41 -17.04
N VAL A 144 1.07 -1.21 -18.21
CA VAL A 144 2.26 -1.96 -18.62
C VAL A 144 3.49 -1.33 -17.97
N GLY A 145 3.61 -1.51 -16.65
CA GLY A 145 4.72 -0.97 -15.86
C GLY A 145 4.59 0.52 -15.57
N PHE A 146 4.72 0.87 -14.29
CA PHE A 146 4.73 2.25 -13.87
C PHE A 146 6.17 2.75 -13.72
N ASP A 147 6.52 3.77 -14.50
CA ASP A 147 7.80 4.47 -14.40
C ASP A 147 7.63 5.77 -13.61
N ALA A 148 7.88 5.69 -12.30
CA ALA A 148 7.82 6.83 -11.39
C ALA A 148 8.69 8.00 -11.84
N ARG A 149 9.86 7.71 -12.44
CA ARG A 149 10.81 8.74 -12.87
C ARG A 149 10.26 9.50 -14.07
N ASN A 150 9.75 8.78 -15.07
CA ASN A 150 9.14 9.42 -16.25
C ASN A 150 7.88 10.19 -15.87
N MET A 151 7.04 9.65 -14.98
CA MET A 151 5.87 10.37 -14.49
C MET A 151 6.27 11.67 -13.77
N ARG A 152 7.27 11.63 -12.87
CA ARG A 152 7.77 12.85 -12.21
C ARG A 152 8.36 13.86 -13.20
N ALA A 153 9.08 13.39 -14.22
CA ALA A 153 9.63 14.27 -15.27
C ALA A 153 8.52 14.92 -16.10
N ALA A 154 7.51 14.17 -16.53
CA ALA A 154 6.34 14.69 -17.22
C ALA A 154 5.55 15.67 -16.33
N ALA A 155 5.40 15.36 -15.05
CA ALA A 155 4.73 16.22 -14.09
C ALA A 155 5.42 17.58 -13.88
N ALA A 156 6.75 17.64 -14.08
CA ALA A 156 7.53 18.86 -13.97
C ALA A 156 7.34 19.81 -15.17
N SER A 157 6.92 19.30 -16.34
CA SER A 157 6.64 20.15 -17.51
C SER A 157 5.20 20.71 -17.52
N LEU A 158 4.34 20.23 -16.62
CA LEU A 158 2.94 20.68 -16.55
C LEU A 158 2.80 22.07 -15.89
N PRO A 159 1.87 22.92 -16.37
CA PRO A 159 1.62 24.26 -15.81
C PRO A 159 1.34 24.21 -14.30
N PRO A 160 1.88 25.12 -13.47
CA PRO A 160 1.77 25.01 -12.01
C PRO A 160 0.32 25.10 -11.50
N SER A 161 -0.54 25.83 -12.21
CA SER A 161 -1.96 25.97 -11.88
C SER A 161 -2.82 25.15 -12.84
N MET A 162 -3.33 24.02 -12.36
CA MET A 162 -4.28 23.17 -13.07
C MET A 162 -5.44 22.84 -12.14
N SER A 163 -6.64 22.64 -12.70
CA SER A 163 -7.72 22.05 -11.92
C SER A 163 -7.35 20.63 -11.47
N ALA A 164 -8.02 20.12 -10.45
CA ALA A 164 -7.84 18.75 -9.99
C ALA A 164 -8.08 17.74 -11.13
N ASP A 165 -9.17 17.93 -11.89
CA ASP A 165 -9.52 17.06 -13.03
C ASP A 165 -8.47 17.15 -14.15
N ALA A 166 -7.98 18.35 -14.47
CA ALA A 166 -6.92 18.51 -15.47
C ALA A 166 -5.59 17.88 -15.02
N SER A 167 -5.27 17.95 -13.72
CA SER A 167 -4.07 17.32 -13.16
C SER A 167 -4.14 15.79 -13.22
N VAL A 168 -5.30 15.20 -12.87
CA VAL A 168 -5.54 13.76 -12.98
C VAL A 168 -5.43 13.33 -14.44
N GLY A 169 -6.10 14.05 -15.36
CA GLY A 169 -6.06 13.74 -16.79
C GLY A 169 -4.65 13.80 -17.37
N ALA A 170 -3.88 14.83 -17.03
CA ALA A 170 -2.54 15.02 -17.59
C ALA A 170 -1.49 14.01 -17.09
N LEU A 171 -1.66 13.44 -15.91
CA LEU A 171 -0.75 12.41 -15.38
C LEU A 171 -1.12 10.98 -15.79
N LEU A 172 -2.33 10.77 -16.29
CA LEU A 172 -2.84 9.47 -16.74
C LEU A 172 -2.88 9.33 -18.28
N ALA A 173 -2.55 10.40 -19.01
CA ALA A 173 -2.46 10.43 -20.48
C ALA A 173 -1.07 9.97 -20.94
#